data_AF-A0A958PM26-F1
#
_entry.id   AF-A0A958PM26-F1
#
_cell.length_a   1.000
_cell.length_b   1.000
_cell.length_c   1.000
_cell.angle_alpha   90.00
_cell.angle_beta   90.00
_cell.angle_gamma   90.00
#
_symmetry.space_group_name_H-M   'P 1'
#
loop_
_entity.id
_entity.type
_entity.pdbx_description
1 polymer ?
#
loop_
_entity_poly.entity_id
_entity_poly.type
_entity_poly.pdbx_seq_one_letter_code
_entity_poly.pdbx_strand_id
1 'polypeptide(L)'
;MDVKPFVIQRRKTRVIDVGGVKIGGDNPIRVQSMTTPKTADVPAVVKQIKELEEVGCDIIRVTVNKQEAADALPEILSQIRIPLIADIHFDYKMALEAIRH
;
A
#
# COMPACT_ATOMS: atom_id res chain seq x y z
N MET A 1 32.06 -10.49 28.17
CA MET A 1 30.90 -11.21 27.62
C MET A 1 30.77 -10.81 26.16
N ASP A 2 31.27 -11.64 25.25
CA ASP A 2 31.23 -11.40 23.80
C ASP A 2 29.84 -11.75 23.27
N VAL A 3 28.96 -10.74 23.20
CA VAL A 3 27.69 -10.89 22.49
C VAL A 3 28.00 -10.83 20.99
N LYS A 4 28.09 -11.99 20.33
CA LYS A 4 28.19 -12.02 18.87
C LYS A 4 26.92 -11.38 18.29
N PRO A 5 27.03 -10.35 17.43
CA PRO A 5 25.86 -9.74 16.82
C PRO A 5 25.15 -10.79 15.96
N PHE A 6 23.84 -10.94 16.16
CA PHE A 6 23.01 -11.77 15.32
C PHE A 6 22.89 -11.11 13.95
N VAL A 7 23.68 -11.60 12.98
CA VAL A 7 23.63 -11.11 11.61
C VAL A 7 22.50 -11.83 10.87
N ILE A 8 21.40 -11.13 10.63
CA ILE A 8 20.28 -11.64 9.84
C ILE A 8 20.71 -11.69 8.38
N GLN A 9 20.80 -12.90 7.81
CA GLN A 9 20.95 -13.07 6.37
C GLN A 9 19.58 -12.96 5.70
N ARG A 10 19.38 -11.90 4.92
CA ARG A 10 18.13 -11.70 4.15
C ARG A 10 18.02 -12.74 3.04
N ARG A 11 16.82 -13.32 2.87
CA ARG A 11 16.51 -14.22 1.75
C ARG A 11 16.68 -13.49 0.42
N LYS A 12 17.41 -14.10 -0.52
CA LYS A 12 17.48 -13.64 -1.92
C LYS A 12 16.12 -13.79 -2.60
N THR A 13 15.59 -12.69 -3.12
CA THR A 13 14.29 -12.64 -3.81
C THR A 13 14.41 -11.81 -5.09
N ARG A 14 13.48 -12.03 -6.04
CA ARG A 14 13.36 -11.13 -7.20
C ARG A 14 12.97 -9.73 -6.73
N VAL A 15 13.39 -8.71 -7.48
CA VAL A 15 12.93 -7.34 -7.29
C VAL A 15 11.60 -7.16 -8.03
N ILE A 16 10.62 -6.57 -7.37
CA ILE A 16 9.38 -6.08 -7.98
C ILE A 16 9.25 -4.57 -7.77
N ASP A 17 8.51 -3.92 -8.66
CA ASP A 17 8.22 -2.48 -8.59
C ASP A 17 6.73 -2.29 -8.23
N VAL A 18 6.48 -1.52 -7.18
CA VAL A 18 5.14 -1.11 -6.75
C VAL A 18 5.06 0.40 -6.84
N GLY A 19 4.64 0.94 -7.98
CA GLY A 19 4.49 2.38 -8.22
C GLY A 19 5.75 3.21 -7.92
N GLY A 20 6.93 2.71 -8.27
CA GLY A 20 8.24 3.32 -8.03
C GLY A 20 8.94 2.80 -6.76
N VAL A 21 8.22 2.10 -5.87
CA VAL A 21 8.78 1.50 -4.66
C VAL A 21 9.28 0.09 -4.96
N LYS A 22 10.61 -0.08 -4.98
CA LYS A 22 11.25 -1.38 -5.20
C LYS A 22 11.21 -2.26 -3.94
N ILE A 23 10.78 -3.51 -4.10
CA ILE A 23 10.70 -4.53 -3.04
C ILE A 23 11.48 -5.77 -3.45
N GLY A 24 12.26 -6.33 -2.52
CA GLY A 24 13.06 -7.54 -2.74
C GLY A 24 14.49 -7.25 -3.20
N GLY A 25 15.29 -8.30 -3.38
CA GLY A 25 16.73 -8.19 -3.61
C GLY A 25 17.42 -7.45 -2.46
N ASP A 26 18.27 -6.48 -2.81
CA ASP A 26 19.03 -5.67 -1.85
C ASP A 26 18.33 -4.35 -1.47
N ASN A 27 17.13 -4.09 -1.98
CA ASN A 27 16.35 -2.89 -1.62
C ASN A 27 15.87 -2.96 -0.16
N PRO A 28 15.72 -1.85 0.58
CA PRO A 28 15.28 -1.86 1.98
C PRO A 28 13.99 -2.67 2.25
N ILE A 29 13.79 -3.08 3.51
CA ILE A 29 12.47 -3.57 3.94
C ILE A 29 11.52 -2.37 3.91
N ARG A 30 10.43 -2.47 3.14
CA ARG A 30 9.44 -1.41 3.00
C ARG A 30 8.38 -1.50 4.10
N VAL A 31 7.96 -0.35 4.60
CA VAL A 31 6.89 -0.23 5.58
C VAL A 31 5.57 -0.03 4.84
N GLN A 32 4.63 -0.93 5.08
CA GLN A 32 3.28 -0.87 4.50
C GLN A 32 2.25 -0.74 5.62
N SER A 33 1.23 0.08 5.40
CA SER A 33 0.09 0.26 6.31
C SER A 33 -1.23 0.09 5.58
N MET A 34 -2.35 0.07 6.33
CA MET A 34 -3.70 -0.05 5.79
C MET A 34 -4.60 1.00 6.43
N THR A 35 -5.45 1.63 5.63
CA THR A 35 -6.42 2.60 6.12
C THR A 35 -7.58 1.93 6.86
N THR A 36 -8.19 2.65 7.80
CA THR A 36 -9.36 2.18 8.57
C THR A 36 -10.71 2.78 8.14
N PRO A 37 -10.83 4.01 7.60
CA PRO A 37 -12.08 4.52 7.06
C PRO A 37 -12.60 3.68 5.90
N LYS A 38 -13.89 3.84 5.60
CA LYS A 38 -14.47 3.29 4.37
C LYS A 38 -13.83 3.98 3.17
N THR A 39 -13.38 3.21 2.19
CA THR A 39 -12.67 3.76 1.02
C THR A 39 -13.48 4.79 0.24
N ALA A 40 -14.81 4.67 0.22
CA ALA A 40 -15.71 5.66 -0.38
C ALA A 40 -15.73 7.02 0.33
N ASP A 41 -15.24 7.10 1.58
CA ASP A 41 -15.02 8.37 2.29
C ASP A 41 -13.63 8.92 1.94
N VAL A 42 -13.52 9.49 0.74
CA VAL A 42 -12.27 10.02 0.18
C VAL A 42 -11.59 11.00 1.15
N PRO A 43 -12.28 11.99 1.76
CA PRO A 43 -11.64 12.92 2.69
C PRO A 43 -11.00 12.22 3.90
N ALA A 44 -11.70 11.26 4.51
CA ALA A 44 -11.19 10.54 5.66
C ALA A 44 -10.00 9.65 5.30
N VAL A 45 -10.07 8.97 4.14
CA VAL A 45 -8.98 8.14 3.62
C VAL A 45 -7.76 8.99 3.34
N VAL A 46 -7.87 10.03 2.51
CA VAL A 46 -6.75 10.90 2.13
C VAL A 46 -6.10 11.52 3.36
N LYS A 47 -6.88 11.97 4.35
CA LYS A 47 -6.34 12.47 5.61
C LYS A 47 -5.46 11.43 6.30
N GLN A 48 -5.96 10.21 6.47
CA GLN A 48 -5.19 9.15 7.13
C GLN A 48 -3.97 8.72 6.32
N ILE A 49 -4.06 8.70 4.98
CA ILE A 49 -2.91 8.37 4.13
C ILE A 49 -1.81 9.42 4.33
N LYS A 50 -2.15 10.71 4.38
CA LYS A 50 -1.16 11.77 4.62
C LYS A 50 -0.50 11.67 6.00
N GLU A 51 -1.28 11.35 7.04
CA GLU A 51 -0.73 11.10 8.38
C GLU A 51 0.25 9.90 8.36
N LEU A 52 -0.06 8.85 7.60
CA LEU A 52 0.81 7.69 7.44
C LEU A 52 2.06 7.99 6.59
N GLU A 53 1.94 8.80 5.53
CA GLU A 53 3.08 9.31 4.76
C GLU A 53 4.07 10.06 5.65
N GLU A 54 3.56 10.95 6.51
CA GLU A 54 4.37 11.79 7.41
C GLU A 54 5.22 10.97 8.40
N VAL A 55 4.73 9.79 8.82
CA VAL A 55 5.46 8.89 9.73
C VAL A 55 6.28 7.82 9.01
N GLY A 56 6.40 7.90 7.69
CA GLY A 56 7.31 7.06 6.89
C GLY A 56 6.69 5.78 6.31
N CYS A 57 5.37 5.77 6.04
CA CYS A 57 4.76 4.70 5.27
C CYS A 57 5.25 4.74 3.81
N ASP A 58 5.80 3.63 3.29
CA ASP A 58 6.24 3.53 1.89
C ASP A 58 5.08 3.18 0.95
N ILE A 59 4.11 2.38 1.40
CA ILE A 59 3.03 1.81 0.57
C ILE A 59 1.75 1.75 1.38
N ILE A 60 0.62 2.18 0.82
CA ILE A 60 -0.67 2.13 1.48
C ILE A 60 -1.59 1.06 0.91
N ARG A 61 -2.39 0.41 1.75
CA ARG A 61 -3.45 -0.51 1.34
C ARG A 61 -4.83 0.03 1.72
N VAL A 62 -5.81 -0.11 0.84
CA VAL A 62 -7.22 0.23 1.10
C VAL A 62 -8.13 -0.94 0.72
N THR A 63 -9.26 -1.09 1.41
CA THR A 63 -10.26 -2.11 1.09
C THR A 63 -11.03 -1.73 -0.17
N VAL A 64 -11.18 -2.64 -1.13
CA VAL A 64 -12.03 -2.42 -2.32
C VAL A 64 -13.04 -3.56 -2.42
N ASN A 65 -14.11 -3.46 -1.64
CA ASN A 65 -15.11 -4.52 -1.46
C ASN A 65 -16.41 -4.28 -2.24
N LYS A 66 -16.64 -3.07 -2.76
CA LYS A 66 -17.85 -2.66 -3.49
C LYS A 66 -17.50 -1.60 -4.54
N GLN A 67 -18.40 -1.39 -5.49
CA GLN A 67 -18.22 -0.41 -6.58
C GLN A 67 -17.88 0.99 -6.06
N GLU A 68 -18.58 1.46 -5.02
CA GLU A 68 -18.31 2.77 -4.39
C GLU A 68 -16.86 2.95 -3.90
N ALA A 69 -16.21 1.86 -3.47
CA ALA A 69 -14.80 1.90 -3.06
C ALA A 69 -13.85 1.93 -4.26
N ALA A 70 -14.21 1.25 -5.36
CA ALA A 70 -13.42 1.26 -6.59
C ALA A 70 -13.52 2.64 -7.27
N ASP A 71 -14.71 3.21 -7.36
CA ASP A 71 -14.98 4.51 -7.96
C ASP A 71 -14.25 5.66 -7.23
N ALA A 72 -13.93 5.48 -5.95
CA ALA A 72 -13.19 6.44 -5.13
C ALA A 72 -11.67 6.46 -5.39
N LEU A 73 -11.12 5.41 -6.02
CA LEU A 73 -9.67 5.26 -6.19
C LEU A 73 -9.02 6.39 -7.00
N PRO A 74 -9.56 6.86 -8.15
CA PRO A 74 -8.95 7.96 -8.90
C PRO A 74 -8.76 9.23 -8.07
N GLU A 75 -9.78 9.57 -7.27
CA GLU A 75 -9.76 10.77 -6.46
C GLU A 75 -8.73 10.66 -5.32
N ILE A 76 -8.64 9.49 -4.67
CA ILE A 76 -7.61 9.19 -3.67
C ILE A 76 -6.21 9.27 -4.29
N LEU A 77 -5.99 8.58 -5.41
CA LEU A 77 -4.69 8.52 -6.11
C LEU A 77 -4.20 9.92 -6.51
N SER A 78 -5.10 10.81 -6.90
CA SER A 78 -4.75 12.20 -7.27
C SER A 78 -4.25 13.06 -6.09
N GLN A 79 -4.43 12.60 -4.85
CA GLN A 79 -4.18 13.39 -3.63
C GLN A 79 -3.07 12.83 -2.73
N ILE A 80 -2.48 11.69 -3.08
CA ILE A 80 -1.45 10.99 -2.29
C ILE A 80 -0.14 10.89 -3.08
N ARG A 81 0.97 10.61 -2.37
CA ARG A 81 2.33 10.56 -2.94
C ARG A 81 2.95 9.16 -2.91
N ILE A 82 2.37 8.24 -2.15
CA ILE A 82 2.82 6.85 -2.04
C ILE A 82 1.93 5.91 -2.84
N PRO A 83 2.46 4.79 -3.35
CA PRO A 83 1.68 3.81 -4.11
C PRO A 83 0.60 3.15 -3.24
N LEU A 84 -0.54 2.86 -3.88
CA LEU A 84 -1.71 2.24 -3.27
C LEU A 84 -1.89 0.77 -3.73
N ILE A 85 -2.28 -0.09 -2.79
CA ILE A 85 -2.69 -1.48 -3.00
C ILE A 85 -4.20 -1.59 -2.77
N ALA A 86 -4.93 -2.12 -3.76
CA ALA A 86 -6.34 -2.47 -3.62
C ALA A 86 -6.50 -3.86 -2.99
N ASP A 87 -7.20 -3.95 -1.87
CA ASP A 87 -7.46 -5.21 -1.15
C ASP A 87 -8.82 -5.81 -1.55
N ILE A 88 -8.77 -6.89 -2.33
CA ILE A 88 -9.94 -7.58 -2.90
C ILE A 88 -10.12 -8.93 -2.23
N HIS A 89 -11.29 -9.17 -1.64
CA HIS A 89 -11.55 -10.40 -0.88
C HIS A 89 -12.21 -11.51 -1.70
N PHE A 90 -13.26 -11.19 -2.45
CA PHE A 90 -14.14 -12.20 -3.06
C PHE A 90 -14.52 -11.93 -4.52
N ASP A 91 -14.83 -10.68 -4.88
CA ASP A 91 -15.36 -10.36 -6.20
C ASP A 91 -14.25 -9.91 -7.15
N TYR A 92 -13.92 -10.75 -8.13
CA TYR A 92 -12.92 -10.43 -9.16
C TYR A 92 -13.30 -9.17 -9.96
N LYS A 93 -14.58 -8.82 -10.06
CA LYS A 93 -15.01 -7.60 -10.74
C LYS A 93 -14.41 -6.38 -10.07
N MET A 94 -14.31 -6.37 -8.74
CA MET A 94 -13.68 -5.27 -8.01
C MET A 94 -12.19 -5.15 -8.33
N ALA A 95 -11.49 -6.26 -8.59
CA ALA A 95 -10.12 -6.22 -9.08
C ALA A 95 -10.03 -5.60 -10.48
N LEU A 96 -10.97 -5.94 -11.37
CA LEU A 96 -11.03 -5.36 -12.71
C LEU A 96 -11.35 -3.86 -12.67
N GLU A 97 -12.28 -3.44 -11.82
CA GLU A 97 -12.59 -2.01 -11.64
C GLU A 97 -11.38 -1.26 -11.06
N ALA A 98 -10.70 -1.81 -10.05
CA ALA A 98 -9.54 -1.16 -9.44
C ALA A 98 -8.36 -0.92 -10.41
N ILE A 99 -8.18 -1.78 -11.43
CA ILE A 99 -7.08 -1.66 -12.41
C ILE A 99 -7.41 -0.68 -13.55
N ARG A 100 -8.67 -0.23 -13.70
CA ARG A 100 -9.06 0.71 -14.76
C ARG A 100 -8.62 2.16 -14.51
N HIS A 101 -8.11 2.44 -13.31
CA HIS A 101 -7.76 3.77 -12.82
C HIS A 101 -6.24 3.92 -12.73
#